data_AF-F8PGE4-F1
#
_entry.id   AF-F8PGE4-F1
#
_cell.length_a   1.000
_cell.length_b   1.000
_cell.length_c   1.000
_cell.angle_alpha   90.00
_cell.angle_beta   90.00
_cell.angle_gamma   90.00
#
_symmetry.space_group_name_H-M   'P 1'
#
loop_
_entity.id
_entity.type
_entity.pdbx_description
1 polymer ?
#
loop_
_entity_poly.entity_id
_entity_poly.type
_entity_poly.pdbx_seq_one_letter_code
_entity_poly.pdbx_strand_id
1 'polypeptide(L)' 'KRVSKGLSNKLVDGILKFGGHALMMWCCMTWKEVEFATKIDGRIDGDLYLQIFEDELQKTFEYYYLNPYKSIF' A
#
# COMPACT_ATOMS: atom_id res chain seq x y z
N LYS A 1 -33.31 26.84 1.57
CA LYS A 1 -31.86 26.56 1.64
C LYS A 1 -31.62 25.57 2.78
N ARG A 2 -31.20 24.33 2.52
CA ARG A 2 -30.85 23.36 3.58
C ARG A 2 -29.46 23.71 4.11
N VAL A 3 -29.34 23.94 5.42
CA VAL A 3 -28.05 24.17 6.09
C VAL A 3 -27.41 22.80 6.28
N SER A 4 -26.33 22.54 5.54
CA SER A 4 -25.51 21.34 5.75
C SER A 4 -24.79 21.46 7.09
N LYS A 5 -25.23 20.69 8.08
CA LYS A 5 -24.48 20.46 9.31
C LYS A 5 -23.21 19.70 8.92
N GLY A 6 -22.05 20.36 8.95
CA GLY A 6 -20.76 19.68 8.77
C GLY A 6 -20.62 18.55 9.78
N LEU A 7 -19.98 17.44 9.37
CA LEU A 7 -19.69 16.30 10.23
C LEU A 7 -18.97 16.80 11.49
N SER A 8 -19.58 16.61 12.67
CA SER A 8 -18.96 17.04 13.92
C SER A 8 -17.75 16.16 14.20
N ASN A 9 -16.65 16.74 14.71
CA ASN A 9 -15.43 16.02 15.10
C ASN A 9 -15.67 14.83 16.06
N LYS A 10 -16.86 14.70 16.66
CA LYS A 10 -17.26 13.55 17.48
C LYS A 10 -17.55 12.26 16.68
N LEU A 11 -17.74 12.37 15.36
CA LEU A 11 -18.01 11.25 14.45
C LEU A 11 -16.75 10.77 13.71
N VAL A 12 -15.66 11.53 13.80
CA VAL A 12 -14.37 11.18 13.23
C VAL A 12 -13.49 10.82 14.40
N ASP A 13 -13.43 9.53 14.71
CA ASP A 13 -12.34 9.03 15.55
C ASP A 13 -11.07 9.21 14.73
N GLY A 14 -10.30 10.25 15.05
CA GLY A 14 -9.09 10.60 14.30
C GLY A 14 -8.14 9.41 14.29
N ILE A 15 -7.46 9.17 13.18
CA ILE A 15 -6.45 8.10 13.08
C ILE A 15 -5.40 8.35 14.17
N LEU A 16 -5.51 7.60 15.27
CA LEU A 16 -4.72 7.80 16.47
C LEU A 16 -3.47 6.92 16.39
N LYS A 17 -2.30 7.54 16.24
CA LYS A 17 -1.01 6.85 16.33
C LYS A 17 -0.67 6.65 17.80
N PHE A 18 -0.96 5.47 18.34
CA PHE A 18 -0.47 5.07 19.66
C PHE A 18 1.06 4.92 19.59
N GLY A 19 1.78 5.54 20.54
CA GLY A 19 3.24 5.43 20.63
C GLY A 19 3.65 3.97 20.80
N GLY A 20 4.41 3.45 19.83
CA GLY A 20 4.89 2.07 19.74
C GLY A 20 5.72 1.87 18.47
N HIS A 21 6.42 0.74 18.35
CA HIS A 21 7.17 0.40 17.13
C HIS A 21 6.17 0.06 16.01
N ALA A 22 6.26 0.74 14.86
CA ALA A 22 5.40 0.49 13.72
C ALA A 22 6.10 -0.44 12.72
N LEU A 23 5.39 -1.46 12.24
CA LEU A 23 5.83 -2.28 11.12
C LEU A 23 5.38 -1.60 9.82
N MET A 24 6.32 -1.27 8.94
CA MET A 24 6.01 -0.88 7.57
C MET A 24 6.21 -2.08 6.64
N MET A 25 5.28 -2.27 5.72
CA MET A 25 5.30 -3.35 4.74
C MET A 25 4.80 -2.81 3.41
N TRP A 26 5.44 -3.24 2.33
CA TRP A 26 4.95 -3.05 0.98
C TRP A 26 4.40 -4.37 0.46
N CYS A 27 3.28 -4.30 -0.23
CA CYS A 27 2.69 -5.43 -0.95
C CYS A 27 1.98 -4.89 -2.19
N CYS A 28 1.88 -5.72 -3.20
CA CYS A 28 1.01 -5.48 -4.33
C CYS A 28 -0.19 -6.44 -4.28
N MET A 29 -1.30 -6.10 -4.92
CA MET A 29 -2.51 -6.92 -4.97
C MET A 29 -3.02 -7.02 -6.40
N THR A 30 -3.30 -8.23 -6.85
CA THR A 30 -3.95 -8.51 -8.13
C THR A 30 -5.30 -9.15 -7.88
N TRP A 31 -6.10 -9.16 -8.95
CA TRP A 31 -7.40 -9.79 -8.97
C TRP A 31 -7.34 -11.32 -8.81
N LYS A 32 -6.16 -11.95 -8.91
CA LYS A 32 -6.01 -13.39 -8.77
C LYS A 32 -5.96 -13.79 -7.29
N GLU A 33 -4.89 -13.43 -6.57
CA GLU A 33 -4.65 -13.86 -5.18
C GLU A 33 -3.67 -12.91 -4.45
N VAL A 34 -3.25 -13.29 -3.23
CA VAL A 34 -2.26 -12.57 -2.40
C VAL A 34 -0.87 -12.66 -3.02
N GLU A 35 -0.19 -11.52 -3.11
CA GLU A 35 1.11 -11.41 -3.77
C GLU A 35 2.28 -11.33 -2.80
N PHE A 36 3.48 -11.25 -3.36
CA PHE A 36 4.70 -11.01 -2.61
C PHE A 36 4.63 -9.68 -1.84
N ALA A 37 5.16 -9.71 -0.62
CA ALA A 37 5.18 -8.59 0.29
C ALA A 37 6.52 -8.54 1.00
N THR A 38 7.04 -7.33 1.19
CA THR A 38 8.32 -7.11 1.85
C THR A 38 8.19 -6.12 2.99
N LYS A 39 8.90 -6.43 4.09
CA LYS A 39 9.02 -5.54 5.23
C LYS A 39 9.93 -4.39 4.86
N ILE A 40 9.51 -3.17 5.19
CA ILE A 40 10.31 -1.97 5.01
C ILE A 40 10.91 -1.56 6.35
N ASP A 41 12.23 -1.52 6.38
CA ASP A 41 12.98 -0.98 7.50
C ASP A 41 13.35 0.48 7.21
N GLY A 42 12.75 1.41 7.96
CA GLY A 42 12.97 2.84 7.80
C GLY A 42 12.06 3.50 6.77
N ARG A 43 12.54 4.56 6.13
CA ARG A 43 11.74 5.39 5.21
C ARG A 43 11.87 4.87 3.78
N ILE A 44 10.75 4.75 3.06
CA ILE A 44 10.78 4.54 1.61
C ILE A 44 11.37 5.78 0.93
N ASP A 45 12.44 5.59 0.18
CA ASP A 45 12.94 6.53 -0.81
C ASP A 45 12.71 5.99 -2.23
N GLY A 46 13.04 6.81 -3.24
CA GLY A 46 12.80 6.44 -4.64
C GLY A 46 13.60 5.22 -5.07
N ASP A 47 14.82 5.07 -4.57
CA ASP A 47 15.71 3.96 -4.94
C ASP A 47 15.22 2.64 -4.34
N LEU A 48 14.84 2.64 -3.05
CA LEU A 48 14.21 1.50 -2.40
C LEU A 48 12.89 1.14 -3.08
N TYR A 49 12.11 2.13 -3.52
CA TYR A 49 10.87 1.88 -4.23
C TYR A 49 11.09 1.21 -5.59
N LEU A 50 12.13 1.62 -6.33
CA LEU A 50 12.53 0.97 -7.58
C LEU A 50 13.00 -0.47 -7.35
N GLN A 51 13.82 -0.71 -6.32
CA GLN A 51 14.27 -2.06 -5.96
C GLN A 51 13.09 -2.99 -5.64
N ILE A 52 12.08 -2.49 -4.92
CA ILE A 52 10.87 -3.26 -4.62
C ILE A 52 10.12 -3.65 -5.90
N PHE A 53 10.07 -2.76 -6.90
CA PHE A 53 9.45 -3.08 -8.18
C PHE A 53 10.25 -4.08 -9.02
N GLU A 54 11.57 -3.93 -9.07
CA GLU A 54 12.43 -4.87 -9.80
C GLU A 54 12.40 -6.28 -9.19
N ASP A 55 12.24 -6.39 -7.88
CA ASP A 55 12.29 -7.66 -7.18
C ASP A 55 10.88 -8.23 -6.92
N GLU A 56 10.09 -7.61 -6.04
CA GLU A 56 8.84 -8.20 -5.56
C GLU A 56 7.70 -8.11 -6.59
N LEU A 57 7.58 -6.97 -7.28
CA LEU A 57 6.52 -6.79 -8.28
C LEU A 57 6.77 -7.68 -9.51
N GLN A 58 8.02 -7.76 -9.96
CA GLN A 58 8.36 -8.57 -11.12
C GLN A 58 8.19 -10.07 -10.84
N LYS A 59 8.56 -10.55 -9.63
CA LYS A 59 8.26 -11.91 -9.17
C LYS A 59 6.76 -12.21 -9.18
N THR A 60 5.91 -11.27 -8.76
CA THR A 60 4.45 -11.45 -8.85
C THR A 60 4.01 -11.68 -10.29
N PHE A 61 4.49 -10.88 -11.25
CA PHE A 61 4.08 -11.05 -12.65
C PHE A 61 4.53 -12.36 -13.23
N GLU A 62 5.76 -12.77 -12.93
CA GLU A 62 6.29 -14.06 -13.36
C GLU A 62 5.49 -15.22 -12.76
N TYR A 63 5.20 -15.17 -11.46
CA TYR A 63 4.47 -16.21 -10.75
C TYR A 63 3.03 -16.39 -11.27
N TYR A 64 2.32 -15.27 -11.50
CA TYR A 64 0.92 -15.30 -11.94
C TYR A 64 0.74 -15.21 -13.47
N TYR A 65 1.84 -15.17 -14.24
CA TYR A 65 1.89 -14.98 -15.69
C TYR A 65 1.09 -13.75 -16.13
N LEU A 66 1.26 -12.65 -15.40
CA LEU A 66 0.55 -11.39 -15.65
C LEU A 66 1.31 -10.57 -16.68
N ASN A 67 0.56 -9.86 -17.53
CA ASN A 67 1.15 -8.93 -18.47
C ASN A 67 1.38 -7.59 -17.76
N PRO A 68 2.64 -7.13 -17.58
CA PRO A 68 2.93 -5.88 -16.88
C PRO A 68 2.29 -4.66 -17.56
N TYR A 69 2.11 -4.68 -18.87
CA TYR A 69 1.48 -3.59 -19.64
C TYR A 69 -0.06 -3.55 -19.51
N LYS A 70 -0.67 -4.56 -18.90
CA LYS A 70 -2.12 -4.61 -18.63
C LYS A 70 -2.44 -4.46 -17.14
N SER A 71 -1.42 -4.36 -16.30
CA SER A 71 -1.58 -4.18 -14.87
C SER A 71 -1.42 -2.69 -14.52
N ILE A 72 -2.22 -2.20 -13.57
CA ILE A 72 -2.22 -0.81 -13.11
C ILE A 72 -1.76 -0.82 -11.65
N PHE A 73 -0.73 -0.01 -11.33
CA PHE A 73 -0.16 0.16 -10.00
C PHE A 73 -0.31 1.61 -9.53
#